data_AF-B3H1N0-F1
#
_entry.id   AF-B3H1N0-F1
#
_cell.length_a   1.000
_cell.length_b   1.000
_cell.length_c   1.000
_cell.angle_alpha   90.00
_cell.angle_beta   90.00
_cell.angle_gamma   90.00
#
_symmetry.space_group_name_H-M   'P 1'
#
loop_
_entity.id
_entity.type
_entity.pdbx_description
1 polymer ?
#
loop_
_entity_poly.entity_id
_entity_poly.type
_entity_poly.pdbx_seq_one_letter_code
_entity_poly.pdbx_strand_id
1 'polypeptide(L)'
;MTKLTMQDVTNLYLYKQRTLPTDRLDDSLISKTGKGENIDKKEFMAGPGRFVTADNFSVVKDFFTAKDSLINLSLQTRILANLKPGKYSKAQILEMLGYTKNGEKVDGMFTGEVQTLGFYDDGKGDLLERAYIWNTTGFKMSDNAFFVIEESGKRYIENFGIEPLGKQEDFDFVGGFWSNLVNRGLESIIDPSGIGGTVNLNFTGEVETYTLDETRFKAEAAKKSHWSLVNAAKVYGGLDQIIKKLWDSGSIKHLYQDKDTGKLKPIIYGTAGNDSKIEGTKITRRIAGKEVTLDIANQKIEKGVLEKLGLSVSGSDIIKLLFGALTPTLNRMLLSQLIQSFSDSLAKLDNPLAPYTKNGVVYVTGKGNDVLKGTEHEDLFLGGEGNDTYYARVGDTIEDADGKGKVYFVREKGVPKADPKRVEFSEYITKEEIKEVEKGLLTYAVLENYNWEEKTATFAHATMLNELFTDYTNYRYEVKGLKLPAVKKLKSPLVEFTADLLTVTPIDENGKALSEKSITVKNFKNGDLGIRLLDPNSYYYFLEGQDTGFYGPAFYIELELSNQVQRFFEVNFIRCFPT
;
A
#
# COMPACT_ATOMS: atom_id res chain seq x y z
N MET A 1 -6.07 24.57 -17.74
CA MET A 1 -6.52 23.29 -17.12
C MET A 1 -6.97 23.61 -15.70
N THR A 2 -7.66 22.72 -15.00
CA THR A 2 -7.91 22.91 -13.55
C THR A 2 -6.61 22.64 -12.79
N LYS A 3 -6.19 23.59 -11.94
CA LYS A 3 -4.99 23.48 -11.10
C LYS A 3 -5.00 22.14 -10.33
N LEU A 4 -3.92 21.37 -10.41
CA LEU A 4 -3.77 20.13 -9.66
C LEU A 4 -3.74 20.40 -8.15
N THR A 5 -4.64 19.76 -7.41
CA THR A 5 -4.75 19.89 -5.95
C THR A 5 -4.13 18.70 -5.21
N MET A 6 -3.98 18.86 -3.90
CA MET A 6 -3.55 17.77 -3.00
C MET A 6 -4.48 16.55 -3.11
N GLN A 7 -5.80 16.78 -3.12
CA GLN A 7 -6.80 15.72 -3.29
C GLN A 7 -6.65 15.02 -4.65
N ASP A 8 -6.50 15.78 -5.73
CA ASP A 8 -6.36 15.22 -7.07
C ASP A 8 -5.15 14.29 -7.17
N VAL A 9 -3.97 14.74 -6.71
CA VAL A 9 -2.74 13.93 -6.83
C VAL A 9 -2.79 12.71 -5.91
N THR A 10 -3.36 12.81 -4.71
CA THR A 10 -3.51 11.66 -3.81
C THR A 10 -4.49 10.64 -4.37
N ASN A 11 -5.59 11.08 -4.99
CA ASN A 11 -6.53 10.18 -5.65
C ASN A 11 -5.92 9.54 -6.90
N LEU A 12 -5.15 10.28 -7.70
CA LEU A 12 -4.39 9.71 -8.83
C LEU A 12 -3.38 8.66 -8.35
N TYR A 13 -2.71 8.93 -7.23
CA TYR A 13 -1.76 8.00 -6.61
C TYR A 13 -2.46 6.72 -6.11
N LEU A 14 -3.52 6.84 -5.30
CA LEU A 14 -4.21 5.69 -4.68
C LEU A 14 -5.16 4.97 -5.64
N TYR A 15 -5.90 5.71 -6.46
CA TYR A 15 -7.07 5.22 -7.21
C TYR A 15 -6.95 5.43 -8.72
N LYS A 16 -5.82 5.99 -9.21
CA LYS A 16 -5.51 6.15 -10.65
C LYS A 16 -6.52 7.03 -11.41
N GLN A 17 -7.30 7.81 -10.67
CA GLN A 17 -8.28 8.78 -11.14
C GLN A 17 -8.40 9.94 -10.14
N ARG A 18 -8.86 11.12 -10.57
CA ARG A 18 -8.99 12.30 -9.70
C ARG A 18 -10.15 12.20 -8.70
N THR A 19 -11.19 11.43 -9.04
CA THR A 19 -12.39 11.25 -8.21
C THR A 19 -12.22 10.09 -7.22
N LEU A 20 -13.03 10.07 -6.17
CA LEU A 20 -13.07 8.91 -5.27
C LEU A 20 -13.67 7.70 -6.00
N PRO A 21 -13.20 6.47 -5.72
CA PRO A 21 -13.83 5.27 -6.24
C PRO A 21 -15.24 5.11 -5.67
N THR A 22 -16.15 4.58 -6.48
CA THR A 22 -17.53 4.25 -6.06
C THR A 22 -17.57 3.03 -5.16
N ASP A 23 -16.72 2.04 -5.44
CA ASP A 23 -16.51 0.86 -4.62
C ASP A 23 -15.05 0.81 -4.14
N ARG A 24 -14.86 0.73 -2.83
CA ARG A 24 -13.54 0.64 -2.19
C ARG A 24 -13.13 -0.80 -1.90
N LEU A 25 -14.01 -1.76 -2.19
CA LEU A 25 -13.75 -3.19 -2.07
C LEU A 25 -13.32 -3.81 -3.40
N ASP A 26 -13.27 -3.02 -4.47
CA ASP A 26 -12.78 -3.43 -5.79
C ASP A 26 -11.27 -3.72 -5.71
N ASP A 27 -10.89 -4.97 -5.95
CA ASP A 27 -9.51 -5.46 -5.89
C ASP A 27 -8.61 -4.83 -6.96
N SER A 28 -9.18 -4.27 -8.04
CA SER A 28 -8.42 -3.54 -9.07
C SER A 28 -7.69 -2.31 -8.50
N LEU A 29 -8.13 -1.80 -7.35
CA LEU A 29 -7.47 -0.70 -6.63
C LEU A 29 -6.06 -1.07 -6.14
N ILE A 30 -5.78 -2.37 -5.94
CA ILE A 30 -4.47 -2.91 -5.51
C ILE A 30 -3.38 -2.67 -6.57
N SER A 31 -3.76 -2.45 -7.83
CA SER A 31 -2.82 -2.22 -8.92
C SER A 31 -1.93 -1.00 -8.66
N LYS A 32 -0.61 -1.18 -8.81
CA LYS A 32 0.41 -0.12 -8.71
C LYS A 32 0.71 0.58 -10.02
N THR A 33 -0.12 0.38 -11.05
CA THR A 33 0.11 1.04 -12.34
C THR A 33 0.12 2.55 -12.16
N GLY A 34 1.20 3.18 -12.65
CA GLY A 34 1.34 4.63 -12.60
C GLY A 34 0.34 5.34 -13.51
N LYS A 35 0.07 6.61 -13.22
CA LYS A 35 -0.88 7.44 -13.96
C LYS A 35 -0.20 8.70 -14.48
N GLY A 36 -0.41 9.04 -15.75
CA GLY A 36 0.04 10.32 -16.32
C GLY A 36 -1.00 11.42 -16.09
N GLU A 37 -0.53 12.62 -15.76
CA GLU A 37 -1.34 13.83 -15.62
C GLU A 37 -0.65 15.00 -16.34
N ASN A 38 -1.39 15.72 -17.18
CA ASN A 38 -0.83 16.81 -17.97
C ASN A 38 -0.89 18.11 -17.17
N ILE A 39 0.23 18.82 -17.15
CA ILE A 39 0.42 20.06 -16.41
C ILE A 39 0.78 21.16 -17.39
N ASP A 40 -0.01 22.21 -17.46
CA ASP A 40 0.32 23.37 -18.29
C ASP A 40 1.53 24.12 -17.71
N LYS A 41 2.58 24.30 -18.51
CA LYS A 41 3.81 24.97 -18.06
C LYS A 41 3.55 26.40 -17.59
N LYS A 42 2.69 27.15 -18.29
CA LYS A 42 2.40 28.55 -17.95
C LYS A 42 1.66 28.65 -16.61
N GLU A 43 0.66 27.81 -16.39
CA GLU A 43 -0.05 27.73 -15.11
C GLU A 43 0.90 27.29 -13.97
N PHE A 44 1.76 26.31 -14.22
CA PHE A 44 2.75 25.85 -13.24
C PHE A 44 3.74 26.94 -12.85
N MET A 45 4.34 27.63 -13.83
CA MET A 45 5.31 28.70 -13.59
C MET A 45 4.69 29.94 -12.94
N ALA A 46 3.40 30.22 -13.20
CA ALA A 46 2.66 31.26 -12.48
C ALA A 46 2.30 30.86 -11.04
N GLY A 47 2.12 29.55 -10.80
CA GLY A 47 1.75 28.98 -9.50
C GLY A 47 2.96 28.41 -8.75
N PRO A 48 3.09 27.08 -8.60
CA PRO A 48 4.15 26.45 -7.81
C PRO A 48 5.59 26.84 -8.22
N GLY A 49 5.84 27.00 -9.52
CA GLY A 49 7.17 27.29 -10.08
C GLY A 49 7.64 28.74 -9.97
N ARG A 50 6.86 29.64 -9.38
CA ARG A 50 7.12 31.10 -9.40
C ARG A 50 8.38 31.58 -8.64
N PHE A 51 9.02 30.70 -7.88
CA PHE A 51 10.15 31.05 -7.00
C PHE A 51 11.52 30.91 -7.66
N VAL A 52 11.60 30.24 -8.81
CA VAL A 52 12.83 30.20 -9.59
C VAL A 52 12.99 31.49 -10.39
N THR A 53 14.20 32.04 -10.39
CA THR A 53 14.53 33.30 -11.06
C THR A 53 15.77 33.14 -11.92
N ALA A 54 16.08 34.12 -12.76
CA ALA A 54 17.29 34.11 -13.59
C ALA A 54 18.59 33.95 -12.76
N ASP A 55 18.67 34.51 -11.54
CA ASP A 55 19.84 34.41 -10.66
C ASP A 55 20.08 32.97 -10.12
N ASN A 56 19.10 32.08 -10.20
CA ASN A 56 19.29 30.68 -9.84
C ASN A 56 20.16 29.91 -10.84
N PHE A 57 20.20 30.35 -12.10
CA PHE A 57 20.98 29.67 -13.14
C PHE A 57 22.40 30.25 -13.16
N SER A 58 23.39 29.45 -12.77
CA SER A 58 24.80 29.88 -12.69
C SER A 58 25.31 30.51 -13.99
N VAL A 59 24.97 29.93 -15.14
CA VAL A 59 25.33 30.45 -16.47
C VAL A 59 24.77 31.86 -16.71
N VAL A 60 23.53 32.12 -16.29
CA VAL A 60 22.87 33.42 -16.47
C VAL A 60 23.47 34.45 -15.52
N LYS A 61 23.64 34.07 -14.25
CA LYS A 61 24.27 34.91 -13.25
C LYS A 61 25.66 35.35 -13.69
N ASP A 62 26.51 34.38 -14.04
CA ASP A 62 27.87 34.66 -14.47
C ASP A 62 27.88 35.51 -15.75
N PHE A 63 26.95 35.32 -16.69
CA PHE A 63 26.88 36.14 -17.90
C PHE A 63 26.71 37.64 -17.60
N PHE A 64 25.93 38.00 -16.58
CA PHE A 64 25.72 39.39 -16.16
C PHE A 64 26.81 39.90 -15.22
N THR A 65 27.38 39.06 -14.34
CA THR A 65 28.31 39.49 -13.28
C THR A 65 29.79 39.31 -13.62
N ALA A 66 30.15 38.54 -14.65
CA ALA A 66 31.54 38.20 -14.95
C ALA A 66 32.45 39.41 -15.25
N LYS A 67 31.90 40.55 -15.66
CA LYS A 67 32.64 41.80 -15.88
C LYS A 67 33.06 42.51 -14.59
N ASP A 68 32.40 42.20 -13.46
CA ASP A 68 32.56 42.92 -12.19
C ASP A 68 33.50 42.21 -11.21
N SER A 69 33.94 40.98 -11.49
CA SER A 69 34.81 40.20 -10.60
C SER A 69 36.24 40.07 -11.14
N LEU A 70 37.21 40.63 -10.39
CA LEU A 70 38.63 40.66 -10.76
C LEU A 70 39.52 39.68 -9.95
N ILE A 71 38.96 38.87 -9.04
CA ILE A 71 39.74 37.98 -8.16
C ILE A 71 39.03 36.62 -8.01
N ASN A 72 39.78 35.51 -8.16
CA ASN A 72 39.32 34.12 -7.97
C ASN A 72 38.13 33.65 -8.83
N LEU A 73 38.08 34.05 -10.11
CA LEU A 73 37.07 33.56 -11.05
C LEU A 73 37.22 32.07 -11.38
N SER A 74 36.09 31.35 -11.41
CA SER A 74 35.99 30.01 -12.01
C SER A 74 36.39 30.05 -13.49
N LEU A 75 36.77 28.91 -14.06
CA LEU A 75 37.10 28.82 -15.50
C LEU A 75 35.92 29.28 -16.36
N GLN A 76 34.70 28.87 -15.99
CA GLN A 76 33.46 29.22 -16.68
C GLN A 76 33.20 30.73 -16.69
N THR A 77 33.36 31.38 -15.54
CA THR A 77 33.12 32.83 -15.42
C THR A 77 34.14 33.62 -16.26
N ARG A 78 35.39 33.17 -16.37
CA ARG A 78 36.41 33.80 -17.25
C ARG A 78 36.07 33.69 -18.73
N ILE A 79 35.52 32.55 -19.16
CA ILE A 79 35.10 32.35 -20.54
C ILE A 79 33.98 33.35 -20.88
N LEU A 80 32.98 33.48 -20.01
CA LEU A 80 31.87 34.42 -20.20
C LEU A 80 32.32 35.89 -20.17
N ALA A 81 33.28 36.26 -19.32
CA ALA A 81 33.85 37.61 -19.27
C ALA A 81 34.48 38.01 -20.60
N ASN A 82 35.18 37.08 -21.27
CA ASN A 82 35.99 37.33 -22.47
C ASN A 82 35.25 37.06 -23.79
N LEU A 83 33.94 36.81 -23.75
CA LEU A 83 33.13 36.70 -24.98
C LEU A 83 33.18 38.01 -25.77
N LYS A 84 33.46 37.89 -27.08
CA LYS A 84 33.44 39.02 -28.02
C LYS A 84 32.00 39.49 -28.27
N PRO A 85 31.78 40.75 -28.70
CA PRO A 85 30.50 41.19 -29.23
C PRO A 85 29.94 40.19 -30.26
N GLY A 86 28.64 39.90 -30.16
CA GLY A 86 28.00 38.86 -30.95
C GLY A 86 26.75 38.29 -30.29
N LYS A 87 26.10 37.38 -31.02
CA LYS A 87 24.89 36.65 -30.60
C LYS A 87 25.19 35.16 -30.56
N TYR A 88 25.03 34.56 -29.39
CA TYR A 88 25.37 33.16 -29.11
C TYR A 88 24.11 32.42 -28.67
N SER A 89 23.79 31.31 -29.30
CA SER A 89 22.74 30.40 -28.82
C SER A 89 23.12 29.78 -27.46
N LYS A 90 22.12 29.34 -26.70
CA LYS A 90 22.33 28.53 -25.48
C LYS A 90 23.30 27.37 -25.73
N ALA A 91 23.12 26.61 -26.81
CA ALA A 91 23.98 25.48 -27.14
C ALA A 91 25.46 25.89 -27.31
N GLN A 92 25.73 26.99 -28.00
CA GLN A 92 27.09 27.52 -28.17
C GLN A 92 27.71 27.93 -26.82
N ILE A 93 26.95 28.59 -25.96
CA ILE A 93 27.42 28.97 -24.61
C ILE A 93 27.74 27.73 -23.78
N LEU A 94 26.88 26.71 -23.79
CA LEU A 94 27.10 25.49 -23.01
C LEU A 94 28.33 24.71 -23.48
N GLU A 95 28.56 24.65 -24.80
CA GLU A 95 29.74 24.03 -25.41
C GLU A 95 31.03 24.80 -25.01
N MET A 96 31.01 26.13 -25.09
CA MET A 96 32.15 26.97 -24.67
C MET A 96 32.47 26.80 -23.18
N LEU A 97 31.45 26.59 -22.35
CA LEU A 97 31.59 26.38 -20.91
C LEU A 97 31.96 24.94 -20.52
N GLY A 98 31.99 24.02 -21.49
CA GLY A 98 32.31 22.60 -21.28
C GLY A 98 31.16 21.77 -20.69
N TYR A 99 29.94 22.32 -20.59
CA TYR A 99 28.75 21.56 -20.16
C TYR A 99 28.31 20.55 -21.23
N THR A 100 28.65 20.84 -22.49
CA THR A 100 28.46 19.92 -23.62
C THR A 100 29.74 19.74 -24.42
N LYS A 101 29.84 18.61 -25.10
CA LYS A 101 30.88 18.30 -26.08
C LYS A 101 30.23 17.65 -27.29
N ASN A 102 30.40 18.26 -28.47
CA ASN A 102 29.71 17.86 -29.71
C ASN A 102 28.18 17.80 -29.56
N GLY A 103 27.60 18.67 -28.74
CA GLY A 103 26.16 18.68 -28.45
C GLY A 103 25.69 17.61 -27.44
N GLU A 104 26.57 16.75 -26.94
CA GLU A 104 26.26 15.79 -25.87
C GLU A 104 26.60 16.35 -24.50
N LYS A 105 25.84 15.98 -23.46
CA LYS A 105 26.08 16.44 -22.08
C LYS A 105 27.35 15.80 -21.51
N VAL A 106 28.12 16.60 -20.77
CA VAL A 106 29.28 16.10 -20.00
C VAL A 106 28.80 15.60 -18.63
N ASP A 107 29.28 14.42 -18.22
CA ASP A 107 28.92 13.82 -16.93
C ASP A 107 29.28 14.72 -15.74
N GLY A 108 28.36 14.79 -14.78
CA GLY A 108 28.51 15.62 -13.58
C GLY A 108 28.22 17.11 -13.81
N MET A 109 27.95 17.54 -15.04
CA MET A 109 27.61 18.93 -15.36
C MET A 109 26.10 19.12 -15.58
N PHE A 110 25.50 20.01 -14.79
CA PHE A 110 24.08 20.34 -14.84
C PHE A 110 23.89 21.85 -14.97
N THR A 111 23.13 22.28 -15.98
CA THR A 111 22.87 23.69 -16.32
C THR A 111 21.51 24.20 -15.86
N GLY A 112 20.68 23.29 -15.34
CA GLY A 112 19.40 23.63 -14.75
C GLY A 112 19.55 24.02 -13.28
N GLU A 113 18.41 24.23 -12.64
CA GLU A 113 18.31 24.47 -11.20
C GLU A 113 17.39 23.40 -10.60
N VAL A 114 17.69 22.92 -9.39
CA VAL A 114 16.73 22.09 -8.62
C VAL A 114 16.39 22.85 -7.35
N GLN A 115 15.10 23.07 -7.11
CA GLN A 115 14.63 23.75 -5.91
C GLN A 115 13.81 22.83 -5.01
N THR A 116 14.00 23.00 -3.70
CA THR A 116 13.07 22.49 -2.69
C THR A 116 11.96 23.52 -2.46
N LEU A 117 10.84 23.39 -3.15
CA LEU A 117 9.76 24.37 -3.17
C LEU A 117 9.06 24.59 -1.82
N GLY A 118 9.16 23.64 -0.89
CA GLY A 118 8.71 23.79 0.49
C GLY A 118 9.53 24.78 1.33
N PHE A 119 10.66 25.30 0.83
CA PHE A 119 11.47 26.29 1.56
C PHE A 119 11.16 27.73 1.16
N TYR A 120 10.33 27.94 0.14
CA TYR A 120 9.97 29.25 -0.37
C TYR A 120 8.55 29.60 0.05
N ASP A 121 8.31 30.80 0.58
CA ASP A 121 6.98 31.27 0.97
C ASP A 121 6.85 32.78 0.74
N ASP A 122 5.88 33.17 -0.07
CA ASP A 122 5.50 34.57 -0.34
C ASP A 122 4.20 34.98 0.37
N GLY A 123 3.69 34.13 1.28
CA GLY A 123 2.49 34.43 2.07
C GLY A 123 1.17 34.21 1.33
N LYS A 124 1.17 33.66 0.10
CA LYS A 124 -0.05 33.40 -0.70
C LYS A 124 -0.84 32.16 -0.27
N GLY A 125 -0.42 31.46 0.78
CA GLY A 125 -1.20 30.39 1.41
C GLY A 125 -1.18 29.03 0.72
N ASP A 126 -0.30 28.80 -0.25
CA ASP A 126 -0.17 27.52 -0.98
C ASP A 126 1.06 26.69 -0.58
N LEU A 127 1.77 27.07 0.49
CA LEU A 127 3.01 26.44 0.93
C LEU A 127 2.88 24.91 1.13
N LEU A 128 1.87 24.46 1.88
CA LEU A 128 1.67 23.04 2.18
C LEU A 128 1.31 22.22 0.93
N GLU A 129 0.41 22.74 0.10
CA GLU A 129 0.02 22.06 -1.15
C GLU A 129 1.20 22.00 -2.12
N ARG A 130 1.95 23.10 -2.28
CA ARG A 130 3.13 23.13 -3.13
C ARG A 130 4.20 22.16 -2.64
N ALA A 131 4.47 22.14 -1.33
CA ALA A 131 5.44 21.24 -0.75
C ALA A 131 5.00 19.78 -0.83
N TYR A 132 3.70 19.48 -0.76
CA TYR A 132 3.20 18.11 -0.89
C TYR A 132 3.34 17.59 -2.32
N ILE A 133 2.93 18.37 -3.32
CA ILE A 133 2.85 17.91 -4.71
C ILE A 133 4.19 18.04 -5.45
N TRP A 134 4.94 19.13 -5.24
CA TRP A 134 6.02 19.57 -6.13
C TRP A 134 7.38 19.71 -5.42
N ASN A 135 7.57 19.11 -4.24
CA ASN A 135 8.61 19.57 -3.31
C ASN A 135 10.00 19.73 -3.95
N THR A 136 10.46 18.76 -4.74
CA THR A 136 11.78 18.79 -5.39
C THR A 136 11.57 18.90 -6.89
N THR A 137 11.63 20.11 -7.43
CA THR A 137 11.41 20.34 -8.87
C THR A 137 12.66 20.85 -9.55
N GLY A 138 12.94 20.28 -10.71
CA GLY A 138 13.99 20.74 -11.62
C GLY A 138 13.47 21.78 -12.61
N PHE A 139 14.31 22.77 -12.93
CA PHE A 139 14.04 23.85 -13.88
C PHE A 139 15.17 23.98 -14.90
N LYS A 140 14.85 24.50 -16.08
CA LYS A 140 15.79 24.87 -17.14
C LYS A 140 15.41 26.21 -17.74
N MET A 141 16.39 26.90 -18.35
CA MET A 141 16.08 28.00 -19.26
C MET A 141 15.54 27.46 -20.59
N SER A 142 14.70 28.25 -21.28
CA SER A 142 14.18 27.93 -22.61
C SER A 142 15.30 27.63 -23.60
N ASP A 143 15.07 26.63 -24.46
CA ASP A 143 16.12 26.11 -25.34
C ASP A 143 16.49 27.08 -26.48
N ASN A 144 15.58 27.99 -26.83
CA ASN A 144 15.75 29.00 -27.88
C ASN A 144 16.33 30.35 -27.38
N ALA A 145 16.90 30.37 -26.17
CA ALA A 145 17.52 31.57 -25.61
C ALA A 145 18.83 31.95 -26.32
N PHE A 146 19.05 33.26 -26.51
CA PHE A 146 20.26 33.80 -27.14
C PHE A 146 20.96 34.82 -26.23
N PHE A 147 22.24 34.59 -25.95
CA PHE A 147 23.10 35.50 -25.21
C PHE A 147 23.70 36.52 -26.17
N VAL A 148 23.44 37.82 -25.94
CA VAL A 148 23.85 38.90 -26.83
C VAL A 148 24.77 39.86 -26.10
N ILE A 149 25.87 40.20 -26.78
CA ILE A 149 26.83 41.22 -26.36
C ILE A 149 26.93 42.24 -27.48
N GLU A 150 26.52 43.48 -27.22
CA GLU A 150 26.66 44.59 -28.17
C GLU A 150 28.13 45.05 -28.25
N GLU A 151 28.47 45.79 -29.30
CA GLU A 151 29.78 46.47 -29.44
C GLU A 151 30.09 47.39 -28.26
N SER A 152 29.06 47.95 -27.62
CA SER A 152 29.16 48.78 -26.41
C SER A 152 29.60 47.99 -25.17
N GLY A 153 29.61 46.66 -25.22
CA GLY A 153 29.78 45.76 -24.08
C GLY A 153 28.49 45.50 -23.29
N LYS A 154 27.36 46.10 -23.68
CA LYS A 154 26.04 45.82 -23.09
C LYS A 154 25.62 44.37 -23.34
N ARG A 155 25.08 43.73 -22.31
CA ARG A 155 24.70 42.31 -22.31
C ARG A 155 23.20 42.13 -22.04
N TYR A 156 22.58 41.20 -22.76
CA TYR A 156 21.21 40.76 -22.53
C TYR A 156 20.99 39.35 -23.10
N ILE A 157 19.88 38.72 -22.72
CA ILE A 157 19.46 37.42 -23.23
C ILE A 157 18.09 37.58 -23.91
N GLU A 158 18.01 37.28 -25.20
CA GLU A 158 16.75 37.23 -25.95
C GLU A 158 16.07 35.87 -25.77
N ASN A 159 14.74 35.83 -25.93
CA ASN A 159 13.91 34.63 -25.77
C ASN A 159 14.18 33.88 -24.46
N PHE A 160 14.47 34.63 -23.40
CA PHE A 160 14.70 34.04 -22.09
C PHE A 160 13.37 33.64 -21.47
N GLY A 161 13.24 32.37 -21.11
CA GLY A 161 12.12 31.84 -20.33
C GLY A 161 12.65 30.80 -19.35
N ILE A 162 11.90 30.54 -18.29
CA ILE A 162 12.21 29.47 -17.32
C ILE A 162 11.11 28.43 -17.42
N GLU A 163 11.52 27.18 -17.60
CA GLU A 163 10.64 26.03 -17.78
C GLU A 163 10.96 24.97 -16.72
N PRO A 164 10.00 24.13 -16.34
CA PRO A 164 10.34 22.88 -15.66
C PRO A 164 11.28 22.04 -16.56
N LEU A 165 12.21 21.32 -15.95
CA LEU A 165 13.31 20.61 -16.62
C LEU A 165 12.80 19.53 -17.60
N GLY A 166 11.56 19.06 -17.46
CA GLY A 166 10.93 18.08 -18.34
C GLY A 166 11.50 16.66 -18.24
N LYS A 167 12.38 16.38 -17.26
CA LYS A 167 12.56 15.00 -16.76
C LYS A 167 11.25 14.56 -16.10
N GLN A 168 11.03 13.25 -15.91
CA GLN A 168 9.88 12.71 -15.18
C GLN A 168 9.79 13.40 -13.81
N GLU A 169 9.00 14.46 -13.75
CA GLU A 169 8.47 15.01 -12.50
C GLU A 169 7.34 14.10 -12.13
N ASP A 170 7.29 13.69 -10.88
CA ASP A 170 6.32 12.71 -10.43
C ASP A 170 5.91 12.92 -8.98
N PHE A 171 4.88 12.18 -8.59
CA PHE A 171 4.45 12.04 -7.23
C PHE A 171 4.40 10.55 -6.89
N ASP A 172 5.34 10.08 -6.07
CA ASP A 172 5.48 8.69 -5.67
C ASP A 172 5.96 8.52 -4.21
N PHE A 173 5.93 9.60 -3.42
CA PHE A 173 6.53 9.69 -2.08
C PHE A 173 8.07 9.45 -2.05
N VAL A 174 8.74 9.50 -3.20
CA VAL A 174 10.19 9.55 -3.35
C VAL A 174 10.58 10.94 -3.85
N GLY A 175 11.79 11.40 -3.51
CA GLY A 175 12.29 12.67 -4.00
C GLY A 175 13.69 12.98 -3.50
N GLY A 176 13.99 14.26 -3.32
CA GLY A 176 15.22 14.70 -2.68
C GLY A 176 15.33 14.25 -1.23
N PHE A 177 16.52 14.39 -0.63
CA PHE A 177 16.78 14.00 0.76
C PHE A 177 15.73 14.53 1.75
N TRP A 178 15.34 15.80 1.62
CA TRP A 178 14.34 16.45 2.50
C TRP A 178 12.91 15.94 2.30
N SER A 179 12.53 15.59 1.07
CA SER A 179 11.26 14.94 0.77
C SER A 179 11.25 13.53 1.36
N ASN A 180 12.31 12.76 1.17
CA ASN A 180 12.42 11.38 1.64
C ASN A 180 12.34 11.25 3.17
N LEU A 181 12.80 12.25 3.93
CA LEU A 181 12.73 12.26 5.39
C LEU A 181 11.26 12.26 5.89
N VAL A 182 10.33 12.82 5.13
CA VAL A 182 8.95 12.99 5.60
C VAL A 182 7.97 12.16 4.81
N ASN A 183 8.21 12.00 3.52
CA ASN A 183 7.38 11.17 2.66
C ASN A 183 7.25 9.75 3.20
N ARG A 184 8.33 9.15 3.74
CA ARG A 184 8.28 7.79 4.30
C ARG A 184 7.29 7.65 5.47
N GLY A 185 7.25 8.65 6.36
CA GLY A 185 6.30 8.66 7.48
C GLY A 185 4.88 9.00 7.02
N LEU A 186 4.75 9.98 6.14
CA LEU A 186 3.47 10.42 5.60
C LEU A 186 2.78 9.33 4.75
N GLU A 187 3.54 8.61 3.92
CA GLU A 187 3.08 7.46 3.13
C GLU A 187 2.48 6.38 4.03
N SER A 188 3.06 6.13 5.22
CA SER A 188 2.56 5.11 6.14
C SER A 188 1.15 5.38 6.69
N ILE A 189 0.68 6.64 6.63
CA ILE A 189 -0.67 7.04 7.04
C ILE A 189 -1.60 7.22 5.84
N ILE A 190 -1.10 7.81 4.76
CA ILE A 190 -1.90 8.05 3.54
C ILE A 190 -2.21 6.73 2.82
N ASP A 191 -1.22 5.84 2.77
CA ASP A 191 -1.28 4.58 2.05
C ASP A 191 -0.68 3.44 2.91
N PRO A 192 -1.31 3.06 4.03
CA PRO A 192 -0.78 2.02 4.90
C PRO A 192 -0.61 0.67 4.17
N SER A 193 -1.54 0.31 3.29
CA SER A 193 -1.48 -0.92 2.47
C SER A 193 -0.48 -0.83 1.32
N GLY A 194 -0.15 0.37 0.87
CA GLY A 194 0.83 0.56 -0.19
C GLY A 194 0.28 0.27 -1.58
N ILE A 195 -0.97 0.61 -1.87
CA ILE A 195 -1.62 0.40 -3.18
C ILE A 195 -1.28 1.50 -4.20
N GLY A 196 -0.64 2.57 -3.74
CA GLY A 196 -0.32 3.73 -4.56
C GLY A 196 0.63 3.45 -5.71
N GLY A 197 0.39 4.11 -6.84
CA GLY A 197 1.26 4.10 -8.02
C GLY A 197 1.79 5.49 -8.34
N THR A 198 2.97 5.56 -8.96
CA THR A 198 3.61 6.82 -9.36
C THR A 198 2.70 7.66 -10.27
N VAL A 199 2.49 8.92 -9.91
CA VAL A 199 1.79 9.89 -10.79
C VAL A 199 2.84 10.64 -11.59
N ASN A 200 2.91 10.42 -12.90
CA ASN A 200 3.81 11.12 -13.81
C ASN A 200 3.21 12.48 -14.19
N LEU A 201 3.91 13.56 -13.89
CA LEU A 201 3.48 14.94 -14.12
C LEU A 201 4.09 15.46 -15.44
N ASN A 202 3.32 15.37 -16.51
CA ASN A 202 3.76 15.67 -17.86
C ASN A 202 3.57 17.16 -18.18
N PHE A 203 4.66 17.91 -18.21
CA PHE A 203 4.60 19.34 -18.55
C PHE A 203 4.33 19.54 -20.05
N THR A 204 3.25 20.26 -20.35
CA THR A 204 2.75 20.54 -21.70
C THR A 204 2.66 22.05 -21.95
N GLY A 205 2.58 22.45 -23.21
CA GLY A 205 2.54 23.85 -23.59
C GLY A 205 3.90 24.55 -23.54
N GLU A 206 3.87 25.88 -23.60
CA GLU A 206 5.02 26.77 -23.66
C GLU A 206 4.98 27.79 -22.51
N VAL A 207 6.15 28.31 -22.14
CA VAL A 207 6.24 29.44 -21.20
C VAL A 207 6.39 30.74 -21.97
N GLU A 208 5.98 31.84 -21.36
CA GLU A 208 6.25 33.16 -21.92
C GLU A 208 7.75 33.47 -21.84
N THR A 209 8.32 33.92 -22.96
CA THR A 209 9.72 34.36 -23.04
C THR A 209 9.81 35.87 -23.13
N TYR A 210 10.95 36.42 -22.69
CA TYR A 210 11.22 37.85 -22.69
C TYR A 210 12.69 38.15 -22.91
N THR A 211 13.01 39.42 -23.19
CA THR A 211 14.40 39.90 -23.15
C THR A 211 14.79 40.17 -21.70
N LEU A 212 15.78 39.43 -21.21
CA LEU A 212 16.40 39.64 -19.91
C LEU A 212 17.63 40.53 -20.09
N ASP A 213 17.54 41.78 -19.65
CA ASP A 213 18.69 42.69 -19.57
C ASP A 213 19.23 42.79 -18.14
N GLU A 214 20.33 43.54 -17.94
CA GLU A 214 20.95 43.68 -16.63
C GLU A 214 20.01 44.32 -15.59
N THR A 215 19.15 45.25 -16.00
CA THR A 215 18.17 45.90 -15.13
C THR A 215 17.15 44.88 -14.62
N ARG A 216 16.56 44.09 -15.53
CA ARG A 216 15.59 43.07 -15.19
C ARG A 216 16.21 41.91 -14.42
N PHE A 217 17.43 41.50 -14.76
CA PHE A 217 18.18 40.50 -14.00
C PHE A 217 18.35 40.91 -12.54
N LYS A 218 18.80 42.15 -12.27
CA LYS A 218 18.92 42.67 -10.90
C LYS A 218 17.57 42.72 -10.17
N ALA A 219 16.50 43.11 -10.87
CA ALA A 219 15.15 43.13 -10.31
C ALA A 219 14.62 41.72 -9.98
N GLU A 220 14.92 40.71 -10.79
CA GLU A 220 14.56 39.31 -10.55
C GLU A 220 15.39 38.70 -9.41
N ALA A 221 16.69 38.99 -9.35
CA ALA A 221 17.56 38.55 -8.26
C ALA A 221 17.11 39.07 -6.89
N ALA A 222 16.55 40.28 -6.83
CA ALA A 222 16.01 40.85 -5.59
C ALA A 222 14.76 40.10 -5.06
N LYS A 223 14.06 39.31 -5.89
CA LYS A 223 12.88 38.51 -5.49
C LYS A 223 13.25 37.24 -4.69
N LYS A 224 14.53 36.93 -4.55
CA LYS A 224 15.04 35.69 -3.90
C LYS A 224 14.83 35.65 -2.37
N SER A 225 14.24 36.69 -1.77
CA SER A 225 14.04 36.86 -0.32
C SER A 225 13.01 35.92 0.31
N HIS A 226 12.32 35.08 -0.47
CA HIS A 226 11.27 34.18 0.02
C HIS A 226 11.76 32.83 0.56
N TRP A 227 13.06 32.51 0.39
CA TRP A 227 13.66 31.28 0.92
C TRP A 227 13.95 31.37 2.42
N SER A 228 13.56 30.33 3.19
CA SER A 228 13.91 30.24 4.62
C SER A 228 13.77 28.81 5.16
N LEU A 229 14.66 28.43 6.08
CA LEU A 229 14.50 27.21 6.90
C LEU A 229 13.26 27.24 7.81
N VAL A 230 12.73 28.43 8.12
CA VAL A 230 11.47 28.56 8.87
C VAL A 230 10.29 28.04 8.03
N ASN A 231 10.33 28.20 6.70
CA ASN A 231 9.28 27.67 5.83
C ASN A 231 9.30 26.14 5.81
N ALA A 232 10.49 25.54 5.87
CA ALA A 232 10.63 24.11 6.11
C ALA A 232 9.86 23.72 7.39
N ALA A 233 10.19 24.34 8.53
CA ALA A 233 9.52 24.07 9.81
C ALA A 233 7.98 24.24 9.73
N LYS A 234 7.47 25.24 9.00
CA LYS A 234 6.02 25.41 8.75
C LYS A 234 5.43 24.23 7.98
N VAL A 235 6.10 23.75 6.93
CA VAL A 235 5.64 22.60 6.16
C VAL A 235 5.49 21.37 7.05
N TYR A 236 6.50 21.11 7.86
CA TYR A 236 6.51 19.94 8.74
C TYR A 236 5.57 20.07 9.94
N GLY A 237 5.43 21.28 10.48
CA GLY A 237 4.41 21.57 11.49
C GLY A 237 2.97 21.52 10.94
N GLY A 238 2.77 21.43 9.63
CA GLY A 238 1.46 21.33 8.96
C GLY A 238 1.13 19.95 8.40
N LEU A 239 1.86 18.90 8.77
CA LEU A 239 1.58 17.52 8.31
C LEU A 239 0.22 17.01 8.80
N ASP A 240 -0.19 17.39 10.00
CA ASP A 240 -1.53 17.13 10.56
C ASP A 240 -2.61 17.75 9.68
N GLN A 241 -2.39 18.96 9.16
CA GLN A 241 -3.32 19.63 8.25
C GLN A 241 -3.43 18.92 6.91
N ILE A 242 -2.32 18.36 6.40
CA ILE A 242 -2.33 17.54 5.17
C ILE A 242 -3.19 16.29 5.40
N ILE A 243 -2.94 15.53 6.47
CA ILE A 243 -3.73 14.34 6.81
C ILE A 243 -5.20 14.69 7.01
N LYS A 244 -5.49 15.76 7.77
CA LYS A 244 -6.87 16.21 8.00
C LYS A 244 -7.58 16.57 6.70
N LYS A 245 -6.95 17.33 5.80
CA LYS A 245 -7.55 17.70 4.51
C LYS A 245 -7.84 16.48 3.65
N LEU A 246 -6.90 15.53 3.57
CA LEU A 246 -7.07 14.29 2.81
C LEU A 246 -8.10 13.33 3.42
N TRP A 247 -8.25 13.35 4.75
CA TRP A 247 -9.28 12.59 5.44
C TRP A 247 -10.67 13.20 5.23
N ASP A 248 -10.77 14.52 5.38
CA ASP A 248 -12.01 15.29 5.20
C ASP A 248 -12.48 15.21 3.74
N SER A 249 -11.57 15.18 2.76
CA SER A 249 -11.89 14.95 1.34
C SER A 249 -12.33 13.52 1.03
N GLY A 250 -12.09 12.57 1.93
CA GLY A 250 -12.32 11.15 1.72
C GLY A 250 -11.21 10.42 0.95
N SER A 251 -10.14 11.11 0.55
CA SER A 251 -9.03 10.52 -0.23
C SER A 251 -8.32 9.39 0.51
N ILE A 252 -8.12 9.53 1.82
CA ILE A 252 -7.46 8.50 2.65
C ILE A 252 -8.43 7.81 3.63
N LYS A 253 -9.73 8.01 3.44
CA LYS A 253 -10.78 7.39 4.26
C LYS A 253 -11.03 5.97 3.77
N HIS A 254 -10.05 5.10 3.98
CA HIS A 254 -10.11 3.66 3.69
C HIS A 254 -11.04 2.95 4.70
N LEU A 255 -12.32 3.31 4.66
CA LEU A 255 -13.37 2.77 5.52
C LEU A 255 -14.47 2.15 4.65
N TYR A 256 -14.94 0.99 5.09
CA TYR A 256 -16.13 0.33 4.61
C TYR A 256 -17.25 0.49 5.63
N GLN A 257 -18.46 0.78 5.17
CA GLN A 257 -19.65 0.74 6.02
C GLN A 257 -20.29 -0.64 5.89
N ASP A 258 -20.22 -1.40 6.99
CA ASP A 258 -20.83 -2.70 7.10
C ASP A 258 -22.34 -2.60 6.86
N LYS A 259 -22.86 -3.36 5.88
CA LYS A 259 -24.25 -3.25 5.42
C LYS A 259 -25.26 -3.72 6.47
N ASP A 260 -24.87 -4.67 7.32
CA ASP A 260 -25.75 -5.28 8.29
C ASP A 260 -25.77 -4.50 9.60
N THR A 261 -24.60 -4.02 10.05
CA THR A 261 -24.44 -3.34 11.34
C THR A 261 -24.36 -1.81 11.24
N GLY A 262 -24.13 -1.27 10.04
CA GLY A 262 -23.88 0.16 9.80
C GLY A 262 -22.54 0.68 10.33
N LYS A 263 -21.73 -0.18 10.97
CA LYS A 263 -20.43 0.19 11.55
C LYS A 263 -19.39 0.45 10.47
N LEU A 264 -18.51 1.40 10.72
CA LEU A 264 -17.37 1.67 9.86
C LEU A 264 -16.18 0.77 10.26
N LYS A 265 -15.67 0.00 9.31
CA LYS A 265 -14.50 -0.87 9.44
C LYS A 265 -13.37 -0.35 8.54
N PRO A 266 -12.11 -0.25 8.99
CA PRO A 266 -11.00 0.06 8.11
C PRO A 266 -10.79 -1.04 7.07
N ILE A 267 -10.31 -0.63 5.90
CA ILE A 267 -9.96 -1.51 4.79
C ILE A 267 -8.44 -1.66 4.74
N ILE A 268 -7.97 -2.91 4.74
CA ILE A 268 -6.59 -3.29 4.45
C ILE A 268 -6.58 -3.97 3.10
N TYR A 269 -5.88 -3.35 2.15
CA TYR A 269 -5.59 -3.96 0.86
C TYR A 269 -4.33 -4.83 0.93
N GLY A 270 -4.38 -5.96 0.24
CA GLY A 270 -3.24 -6.82 -0.03
C GLY A 270 -2.38 -6.34 -1.21
N THR A 271 -1.70 -7.28 -1.86
CA THR A 271 -0.95 -7.08 -3.09
C THR A 271 -1.57 -7.84 -4.26
N ALA A 272 -1.04 -7.65 -5.46
CA ALA A 272 -1.51 -8.37 -6.65
C ALA A 272 -0.95 -9.81 -6.74
N GLY A 273 -0.22 -10.26 -5.71
CA GLY A 273 0.37 -11.58 -5.57
C GLY A 273 0.24 -12.03 -4.11
N ASN A 274 0.95 -13.09 -3.73
CA ASN A 274 0.80 -13.70 -2.41
C ASN A 274 1.12 -12.78 -1.22
N ASP A 275 0.19 -12.73 -0.26
CA ASP A 275 0.25 -11.96 0.98
C ASP A 275 0.30 -12.88 2.20
N SER A 276 1.51 -13.14 2.71
CA SER A 276 1.71 -13.99 3.91
C SER A 276 1.80 -13.20 5.22
N LYS A 277 1.61 -11.87 5.19
CA LYS A 277 1.92 -10.96 6.32
C LYS A 277 0.82 -9.94 6.61
N ILE A 278 -0.44 -10.33 6.42
CA ILE A 278 -1.61 -9.56 6.82
C ILE A 278 -2.21 -10.22 8.06
N GLU A 279 -2.04 -9.59 9.21
CA GLU A 279 -2.47 -10.15 10.50
C GLU A 279 -3.12 -9.07 11.38
N GLY A 280 -4.42 -9.24 11.63
CA GLY A 280 -5.24 -8.31 12.38
C GLY A 280 -5.14 -6.92 11.77
N THR A 281 -4.65 -5.97 12.56
CA THR A 281 -4.46 -4.57 12.13
C THR A 281 -3.08 -4.30 11.55
N LYS A 282 -2.24 -5.33 11.39
CA LYS A 282 -0.84 -5.19 10.98
C LYS A 282 -0.62 -5.54 9.52
N ILE A 283 0.16 -4.69 8.86
CA ILE A 283 0.54 -4.80 7.45
C ILE A 283 2.06 -4.75 7.38
N THR A 284 2.70 -5.80 6.86
CA THR A 284 4.14 -5.76 6.59
C THR A 284 4.42 -5.53 5.11
N ARG A 285 5.09 -4.41 4.79
CA ARG A 285 5.49 -4.08 3.40
C ARG A 285 6.87 -3.44 3.33
N ARG A 286 7.39 -3.27 2.11
CA ARG A 286 8.65 -2.55 1.88
C ARG A 286 8.40 -1.07 1.64
N ILE A 287 9.06 -0.22 2.43
CA ILE A 287 9.10 1.24 2.26
C ILE A 287 10.56 1.64 2.14
N ALA A 288 10.93 2.33 1.06
CA ALA A 288 12.32 2.71 0.76
C ALA A 288 13.32 1.54 0.86
N GLY A 289 12.94 0.37 0.36
CA GLY A 289 13.76 -0.85 0.35
C GLY A 289 13.85 -1.59 1.69
N LYS A 290 13.20 -1.11 2.76
CA LYS A 290 13.21 -1.73 4.08
C LYS A 290 11.86 -2.36 4.42
N GLU A 291 11.86 -3.53 5.03
CA GLU A 291 10.65 -4.18 5.53
C GLU A 291 10.18 -3.51 6.83
N VAL A 292 8.93 -3.07 6.83
CA VAL A 292 8.28 -2.34 7.93
C VAL A 292 6.92 -2.97 8.20
N THR A 293 6.58 -3.14 9.48
CA THR A 293 5.24 -3.51 9.91
C THR A 293 4.53 -2.25 10.40
N LEU A 294 3.42 -1.92 9.77
CA LEU A 294 2.53 -0.82 10.15
C LEU A 294 1.34 -1.42 10.88
N ASP A 295 0.95 -0.84 12.01
CA ASP A 295 -0.24 -1.26 12.75
C ASP A 295 -1.28 -0.15 12.68
N ILE A 296 -2.40 -0.39 11.99
CA ILE A 296 -3.44 0.62 11.81
C ILE A 296 -4.25 0.87 13.08
N ALA A 297 -4.14 0.02 14.11
CA ALA A 297 -4.77 0.25 15.42
C ALA A 297 -3.99 1.26 16.27
N ASN A 298 -2.72 1.48 15.97
CA ASN A 298 -1.94 2.47 16.69
C ASN A 298 -2.41 3.86 16.30
N GLN A 299 -2.78 4.65 17.31
CA GLN A 299 -3.19 6.04 17.12
C GLN A 299 -2.08 6.90 16.53
N LYS A 300 -0.81 6.52 16.69
CA LYS A 300 0.36 7.28 16.23
C LYS A 300 1.37 6.37 15.57
N ILE A 301 2.23 6.94 14.73
CA ILE A 301 3.35 6.19 14.14
C ILE A 301 4.30 5.77 15.26
N GLU A 302 4.59 4.47 15.35
CA GLU A 302 5.52 3.96 16.34
C GLU A 302 6.94 4.51 16.11
N LYS A 303 7.63 4.88 17.20
CA LYS A 303 9.01 5.36 17.13
C LYS A 303 9.95 4.35 16.43
N GLY A 304 9.76 3.05 16.67
CA GLY A 304 10.54 2.00 16.02
C GLY A 304 10.34 1.94 14.50
N VAL A 305 9.17 2.32 13.99
CA VAL A 305 8.91 2.46 12.56
C VAL A 305 9.69 3.64 11.99
N LEU A 306 9.68 4.80 12.66
CA LEU A 306 10.45 5.99 12.27
C LEU A 306 11.96 5.70 12.23
N GLU A 307 12.48 4.98 13.22
CA GLU A 307 13.89 4.56 13.29
C GLU A 307 14.24 3.61 12.13
N LYS A 308 13.41 2.59 11.86
CA LYS A 308 13.61 1.67 10.72
C LYS A 308 13.63 2.43 9.40
N LEU A 309 12.74 3.39 9.22
CA LEU A 309 12.68 4.25 8.03
C LEU A 309 13.88 5.18 7.88
N GLY A 310 14.85 5.17 8.82
CA GLY A 310 16.06 5.97 8.75
C GLY A 310 15.77 7.46 8.93
N LEU A 311 14.70 7.79 9.67
CA LEU A 311 14.33 9.17 9.97
C LEU A 311 15.15 9.75 11.13
N SER A 312 16.01 8.93 11.74
CA SER A 312 17.09 9.36 12.62
C SER A 312 18.30 9.79 11.77
N VAL A 313 18.37 11.08 11.42
CA VAL A 313 19.50 11.58 10.63
C VAL A 313 20.67 11.98 11.52
N SER A 314 21.89 11.57 11.15
CA SER A 314 23.10 12.11 11.77
C SER A 314 23.28 13.58 11.37
N GLY A 315 23.65 14.46 12.31
CA GLY A 315 23.89 15.88 12.01
C GLY A 315 25.03 16.15 11.01
N SER A 316 25.80 15.13 10.60
CA SER A 316 26.87 15.22 9.60
C SER A 316 26.41 15.09 8.15
N ASP A 317 25.38 14.30 7.86
CA ASP A 317 24.91 14.05 6.49
C ASP A 317 24.19 15.27 5.89
N ILE A 318 23.61 16.10 6.76
CA ILE A 318 22.80 17.26 6.35
C ILE A 318 23.67 18.52 6.19
N ILE A 319 24.80 18.63 6.91
CA ILE A 319 25.77 19.74 6.73
C ILE A 319 26.37 19.71 5.32
N LYS A 320 26.72 18.52 4.82
CA LYS A 320 27.26 18.36 3.45
C LYS A 320 26.25 18.80 2.39
N LEU A 321 24.95 18.62 2.66
CA LEU A 321 23.86 18.84 1.72
C LEU A 321 23.40 20.31 1.64
N LEU A 322 23.38 21.02 2.77
CA LEU A 322 22.95 22.44 2.82
C LEU A 322 24.02 23.41 2.35
N PHE A 323 25.31 23.09 2.53
CA PHE A 323 26.35 24.12 2.44
C PHE A 323 27.48 23.85 1.47
N GLY A 324 27.69 22.64 0.96
CA GLY A 324 28.67 22.31 -0.10
C GLY A 324 30.16 22.63 0.16
N ALA A 325 30.50 23.68 0.90
CA ALA A 325 31.84 24.20 1.18
C ALA A 325 31.87 25.42 2.15
N LEU A 326 30.95 25.58 3.12
CA LEU A 326 31.03 26.68 4.12
C LEU A 326 30.92 26.18 5.59
N THR A 327 31.58 26.91 6.49
CA THR A 327 32.08 26.45 7.81
C THR A 327 31.01 26.02 8.82
N PRO A 328 31.35 25.08 9.75
CA PRO A 328 30.39 24.10 10.28
C PRO A 328 29.74 24.41 11.65
N THR A 329 30.11 25.49 12.33
CA THR A 329 29.92 25.53 13.80
C THR A 329 28.60 26.12 14.30
N LEU A 330 28.04 27.19 13.71
CA LEU A 330 26.75 27.73 14.17
C LEU A 330 25.51 27.03 13.57
N ASN A 331 25.61 26.45 12.37
CA ASN A 331 24.45 25.88 11.67
C ASN A 331 24.10 24.44 12.09
N ARG A 332 25.01 23.69 12.72
CA ARG A 332 24.76 22.30 13.13
C ARG A 332 23.68 22.17 14.20
N MET A 333 23.67 23.09 15.17
CA MET A 333 22.71 23.07 16.28
C MET A 333 21.29 23.37 15.79
N LEU A 334 21.10 24.47 15.03
CA LEU A 334 19.80 24.83 14.45
C LEU A 334 19.27 23.73 13.52
N LEU A 335 20.14 23.08 12.77
CA LEU A 335 19.78 21.98 11.88
C LEU A 335 19.37 20.72 12.65
N SER A 336 20.08 20.37 13.72
CA SER A 336 19.70 19.25 14.61
C SER A 336 18.33 19.45 15.25
N GLN A 337 18.04 20.67 15.72
CA GLN A 337 16.73 21.02 16.26
C GLN A 337 15.63 20.94 15.19
N LEU A 338 15.92 21.37 13.97
CA LEU A 338 14.98 21.29 12.85
C LEU A 338 14.62 19.83 12.54
N ILE A 339 15.59 18.93 12.40
CA ILE A 339 15.34 17.50 12.16
C ILE A 339 14.55 16.86 13.31
N GLN A 340 14.92 17.19 14.55
CA GLN A 340 14.20 16.69 15.72
C GLN A 340 12.74 17.12 15.69
N SER A 341 12.48 18.39 15.34
CA SER A 341 11.11 18.89 15.21
C SER A 341 10.30 18.15 14.14
N PHE A 342 10.95 17.61 13.11
CA PHE A 342 10.29 16.84 12.06
C PHE A 342 9.91 15.44 12.56
N SER A 343 10.86 14.77 13.22
CA SER A 343 10.61 13.49 13.89
C SER A 343 9.48 13.63 14.91
N ASP A 344 9.48 14.71 15.68
CA ASP A 344 8.44 14.98 16.69
C ASP A 344 7.08 15.27 16.05
N SER A 345 7.04 15.97 14.91
CA SER A 345 5.81 16.24 14.16
C SER A 345 5.22 14.97 13.56
N LEU A 346 6.06 14.08 13.00
CA LEU A 346 5.65 12.77 12.52
C LEU A 346 5.14 11.85 13.63
N ALA A 347 5.83 11.84 14.79
CA ALA A 347 5.43 11.04 15.94
C ALA A 347 4.11 11.51 16.58
N LYS A 348 3.67 12.74 16.30
CA LYS A 348 2.38 13.29 16.73
C LYS A 348 1.25 13.06 15.74
N LEU A 349 1.56 12.55 14.54
CA LEU A 349 0.57 12.40 13.50
C LEU A 349 -0.40 11.26 13.86
N ASP A 350 -1.67 11.62 13.97
CA ASP A 350 -2.70 10.66 14.31
C ASP A 350 -3.03 9.78 13.10
N ASN A 351 -3.16 8.48 13.31
CA ASN A 351 -3.72 7.56 12.33
C ASN A 351 -5.26 7.63 12.40
N PRO A 352 -5.92 8.17 11.36
CA PRO A 352 -7.36 8.38 11.40
C PRO A 352 -8.17 7.06 11.32
N LEU A 353 -7.55 5.93 10.96
CA LEU A 353 -8.19 4.61 10.93
C LEU A 353 -8.28 3.95 12.31
N ALA A 354 -7.35 4.27 13.23
CA ALA A 354 -7.23 3.62 14.54
C ALA A 354 -8.54 3.57 15.37
N PRO A 355 -9.40 4.62 15.40
CA PRO A 355 -10.64 4.55 16.15
C PRO A 355 -11.66 3.52 15.66
N TYR A 356 -11.50 3.02 14.43
CA TYR A 356 -12.44 2.13 13.75
C TYR A 356 -12.04 0.66 13.84
N THR A 357 -10.80 0.32 14.20
CA THR A 357 -10.32 -1.07 14.27
C THR A 357 -11.08 -1.92 15.29
N LYS A 358 -11.64 -1.29 16.33
CA LYS A 358 -12.53 -1.94 17.31
C LYS A 358 -13.82 -2.53 16.72
N ASN A 359 -14.15 -2.16 15.49
CA ASN A 359 -15.33 -2.66 14.78
C ASN A 359 -15.00 -3.88 13.89
N GLY A 360 -13.74 -4.33 13.85
CA GLY A 360 -13.24 -5.29 12.87
C GLY A 360 -12.66 -4.60 11.63
N VAL A 361 -12.05 -5.38 10.75
CA VAL A 361 -11.29 -4.96 9.57
C VAL A 361 -11.87 -5.64 8.33
N VAL A 362 -11.82 -4.94 7.20
CA VAL A 362 -12.06 -5.54 5.88
C VAL A 362 -10.72 -5.78 5.20
N TYR A 363 -10.48 -7.01 4.78
CA TYR A 363 -9.30 -7.39 4.00
C TYR A 363 -9.70 -7.56 2.54
N VAL A 364 -9.02 -6.85 1.64
CA VAL A 364 -9.23 -6.93 0.20
C VAL A 364 -7.93 -7.39 -0.43
N THR A 365 -7.85 -8.66 -0.81
CA THR A 365 -6.67 -9.22 -1.49
C THR A 365 -6.88 -9.33 -2.99
N GLY A 366 -5.77 -9.47 -3.71
CA GLY A 366 -5.76 -9.54 -5.17
C GLY A 366 -5.74 -10.98 -5.66
N LYS A 367 -4.88 -11.25 -6.64
CA LYS A 367 -4.58 -12.63 -7.04
C LYS A 367 -3.46 -13.15 -6.14
N GLY A 368 -3.43 -14.44 -5.87
CA GLY A 368 -2.35 -15.06 -5.11
C GLY A 368 -2.87 -16.15 -4.19
N ASN A 369 -1.95 -16.78 -3.47
CA ASN A 369 -2.33 -17.63 -2.33
C ASN A 369 -2.04 -16.82 -1.08
N ASP A 370 -3.06 -16.17 -0.54
CA ASP A 370 -2.94 -15.23 0.57
C ASP A 370 -3.18 -15.91 1.91
N VAL A 371 -2.61 -15.35 2.98
CA VAL A 371 -2.80 -15.84 4.34
C VAL A 371 -3.34 -14.70 5.18
N LEU A 372 -4.64 -14.77 5.46
CA LEU A 372 -5.40 -13.74 6.14
C LEU A 372 -5.73 -14.18 7.56
N LYS A 373 -5.27 -13.41 8.54
CA LYS A 373 -5.61 -13.65 9.94
C LYS A 373 -6.34 -12.47 10.52
N GLY A 374 -7.59 -12.67 10.92
CA GLY A 374 -8.44 -11.63 11.47
C GLY A 374 -8.03 -11.14 12.87
N THR A 375 -8.64 -10.03 13.26
CA THR A 375 -8.74 -9.51 14.62
C THR A 375 -9.67 -10.37 15.49
N GLU A 376 -9.82 -10.00 16.76
CA GLU A 376 -10.84 -10.55 17.66
C GLU A 376 -12.26 -9.98 17.43
N HIS A 377 -12.42 -9.06 16.48
CA HIS A 377 -13.68 -8.42 16.12
C HIS A 377 -14.22 -9.01 14.81
N GLU A 378 -15.46 -8.64 14.46
CA GLU A 378 -16.14 -9.12 13.25
C GLU A 378 -15.46 -8.60 11.98
N ASP A 379 -14.69 -9.44 11.33
CA ASP A 379 -13.97 -9.07 10.11
C ASP A 379 -14.70 -9.47 8.83
N LEU A 380 -14.26 -8.90 7.71
CA LEU A 380 -14.68 -9.30 6.36
C LEU A 380 -13.44 -9.63 5.54
N PHE A 381 -13.35 -10.86 5.06
CA PHE A 381 -12.29 -11.31 4.17
C PHE A 381 -12.81 -11.38 2.73
N LEU A 382 -12.18 -10.63 1.83
CA LEU A 382 -12.38 -10.72 0.38
C LEU A 382 -11.08 -11.27 -0.22
N GLY A 383 -11.06 -12.57 -0.49
CA GLY A 383 -9.83 -13.31 -0.85
C GLY A 383 -9.30 -13.07 -2.26
N GLY A 384 -10.17 -12.71 -3.20
CA GLY A 384 -9.78 -12.61 -4.60
C GLY A 384 -9.59 -14.00 -5.24
N GLU A 385 -8.63 -14.13 -6.14
CA GLU A 385 -8.36 -15.38 -6.87
C GLU A 385 -7.14 -16.12 -6.29
N GLY A 386 -7.32 -17.40 -5.95
CA GLY A 386 -6.24 -18.34 -5.65
C GLY A 386 -6.53 -19.18 -4.41
N ASN A 387 -5.51 -19.92 -3.95
CA ASN A 387 -5.68 -20.83 -2.81
C ASN A 387 -5.41 -20.09 -1.49
N ASP A 388 -6.31 -19.18 -1.13
CA ASP A 388 -6.19 -18.36 0.07
C ASP A 388 -6.39 -19.16 1.37
N THR A 389 -5.92 -18.61 2.48
CA THR A 389 -5.99 -19.24 3.80
C THR A 389 -6.52 -18.25 4.81
N TYR A 390 -7.71 -18.51 5.36
CA TYR A 390 -8.40 -17.61 6.27
C TYR A 390 -8.39 -18.16 7.69
N TYR A 391 -7.86 -17.41 8.65
CA TYR A 391 -7.98 -17.70 10.08
C TYR A 391 -9.16 -16.91 10.65
N ALA A 392 -10.36 -17.48 10.51
CA ALA A 392 -11.62 -16.82 10.83
C ALA A 392 -12.16 -17.19 12.22
N ARG A 393 -12.74 -16.21 12.90
CA ARG A 393 -13.39 -16.30 14.20
C ARG A 393 -14.89 -16.08 14.08
N VAL A 394 -15.60 -16.45 15.14
CA VAL A 394 -17.05 -16.34 15.17
C VAL A 394 -17.48 -14.88 15.02
N GLY A 395 -18.30 -14.61 13.99
CA GLY A 395 -18.69 -13.26 13.57
C GLY A 395 -18.01 -12.78 12.29
N ASP A 396 -16.95 -13.45 11.84
CA ASP A 396 -16.28 -13.11 10.59
C ASP A 396 -17.08 -13.56 9.37
N THR A 397 -16.92 -12.82 8.27
CA THR A 397 -17.48 -13.13 6.96
C THR A 397 -16.38 -13.34 5.94
N ILE A 398 -16.52 -14.38 5.11
CA ILE A 398 -15.58 -14.73 4.05
C ILE A 398 -16.32 -14.71 2.71
N GLU A 399 -15.70 -14.03 1.75
CA GLU A 399 -16.05 -14.05 0.35
C GLU A 399 -14.77 -14.35 -0.44
N ASP A 400 -14.72 -15.56 -1.00
CA ASP A 400 -13.62 -16.03 -1.83
C ASP A 400 -14.11 -16.02 -3.27
N ALA A 401 -13.45 -15.28 -4.16
CA ALA A 401 -13.98 -14.98 -5.48
C ALA A 401 -13.96 -16.22 -6.40
N ASP A 402 -13.00 -17.12 -6.18
CA ASP A 402 -12.86 -18.37 -6.95
C ASP A 402 -13.13 -19.64 -6.13
N GLY A 403 -13.27 -19.50 -4.81
CA GLY A 403 -13.61 -20.55 -3.86
C GLY A 403 -12.44 -21.43 -3.47
N LYS A 404 -11.26 -21.33 -4.08
CA LYS A 404 -10.20 -22.36 -3.99
C LYS A 404 -9.38 -22.30 -2.70
N GLY A 405 -9.71 -21.41 -1.76
CA GLY A 405 -8.99 -21.26 -0.49
C GLY A 405 -9.21 -22.36 0.56
N LYS A 406 -8.88 -22.03 1.81
CA LYS A 406 -8.99 -22.88 3.01
C LYS A 406 -9.37 -22.04 4.24
N VAL A 407 -10.30 -22.51 5.06
CA VAL A 407 -10.69 -21.81 6.31
C VAL A 407 -10.21 -22.56 7.54
N TYR A 408 -9.41 -21.88 8.35
CA TYR A 408 -9.07 -22.26 9.71
C TYR A 408 -9.98 -21.51 10.68
N PHE A 409 -10.93 -22.25 11.24
CA PHE A 409 -11.79 -21.74 12.29
C PHE A 409 -10.97 -21.61 13.58
N VAL A 410 -10.74 -20.38 14.03
CA VAL A 410 -9.97 -20.08 15.23
C VAL A 410 -10.88 -20.22 16.44
N ARG A 411 -10.48 -21.07 17.39
CA ARG A 411 -11.25 -21.33 18.61
C ARG A 411 -11.40 -20.08 19.47
N GLU A 412 -12.65 -19.78 19.87
CA GLU A 412 -12.98 -18.71 20.80
C GLU A 412 -12.42 -18.94 22.21
N LYS A 413 -12.15 -17.84 22.92
CA LYS A 413 -11.66 -17.88 24.30
C LYS A 413 -12.78 -18.33 25.23
N GLY A 414 -12.66 -19.53 25.80
CA GLY A 414 -13.64 -20.08 26.76
C GLY A 414 -14.38 -21.32 26.27
N VAL A 415 -14.36 -21.58 24.95
CA VAL A 415 -14.78 -22.88 24.38
C VAL A 415 -13.78 -23.95 24.85
N PRO A 416 -14.15 -25.17 25.29
CA PRO A 416 -13.15 -26.18 25.65
C PRO A 416 -12.15 -26.45 24.51
N LYS A 417 -10.89 -26.77 24.82
CA LYS A 417 -9.98 -27.28 23.77
C LYS A 417 -10.49 -28.66 23.35
N ALA A 418 -10.29 -29.03 22.09
CA ALA A 418 -10.30 -30.44 21.73
C ALA A 418 -9.34 -31.17 22.67
N ASP A 419 -9.83 -32.20 23.36
CA ASP A 419 -8.96 -33.09 24.11
C ASP A 419 -8.81 -34.39 23.32
N PRO A 420 -7.81 -34.48 22.42
CA PRO A 420 -7.53 -35.71 21.71
C PRO A 420 -7.02 -36.83 22.64
N LYS A 421 -6.76 -36.55 23.93
CA LYS A 421 -6.15 -37.51 24.86
C LYS A 421 -7.10 -38.54 25.45
N ARG A 422 -8.37 -38.58 25.03
CA ARG A 422 -9.30 -39.61 25.52
C ARG A 422 -9.20 -40.96 24.80
N VAL A 423 -8.33 -41.09 23.81
CA VAL A 423 -8.38 -42.23 22.88
C VAL A 423 -7.02 -42.97 22.92
N GLU A 424 -7.05 -44.30 23.11
CA GLU A 424 -5.90 -45.23 23.13
C GLU A 424 -5.04 -45.23 21.84
N PHE A 425 -5.25 -44.27 20.93
CA PHE A 425 -4.72 -44.25 19.57
C PHE A 425 -3.67 -43.15 19.31
N SER A 426 -3.13 -42.53 20.38
CA SER A 426 -2.06 -41.52 20.31
C SER A 426 -0.77 -41.97 19.60
N GLU A 427 -0.66 -43.27 19.27
CA GLU A 427 0.48 -43.88 18.58
C GLU A 427 0.39 -43.79 17.04
N TYR A 428 -0.79 -43.52 16.48
CA TYR A 428 -1.06 -43.53 15.03
C TYR A 428 -1.28 -42.14 14.42
N ILE A 429 -1.41 -41.10 15.25
CA ILE A 429 -1.50 -39.70 14.83
C ILE A 429 -0.12 -39.08 14.98
N THR A 430 0.42 -38.50 13.91
CA THR A 430 1.71 -37.82 13.94
C THR A 430 1.64 -36.57 14.83
N LYS A 431 2.80 -36.14 15.36
CA LYS A 431 2.89 -34.89 16.15
C LYS A 431 2.47 -33.68 15.32
N GLU A 432 2.66 -33.74 14.02
CA GLU A 432 2.25 -32.75 13.04
C GLU A 432 0.73 -32.69 12.91
N GLU A 433 0.05 -33.82 12.80
CA GLU A 433 -1.42 -33.90 12.76
C GLU A 433 -2.06 -33.41 14.06
N ILE A 434 -1.49 -33.76 15.22
CA ILE A 434 -1.95 -33.22 16.52
C ILE A 434 -1.82 -31.70 16.54
N LYS A 435 -0.71 -31.13 16.05
CA LYS A 435 -0.54 -29.68 15.95
C LYS A 435 -1.53 -29.04 14.98
N GLU A 436 -1.93 -29.71 13.90
CA GLU A 436 -2.96 -29.21 12.97
C GLU A 436 -4.37 -29.28 13.57
N VAL A 437 -4.72 -30.35 14.28
CA VAL A 437 -5.98 -30.46 15.04
C VAL A 437 -6.06 -29.40 16.14
N GLU A 438 -4.94 -29.07 16.78
CA GLU A 438 -4.85 -27.97 17.74
C GLU A 438 -4.95 -26.56 17.09
N LYS A 439 -4.81 -26.45 15.75
CA LYS A 439 -4.78 -25.16 15.01
C LYS A 439 -6.12 -24.71 14.43
N GLY A 440 -7.11 -25.57 14.19
CA GLY A 440 -8.37 -25.13 13.56
C GLY A 440 -9.52 -26.12 13.61
N LEU A 441 -10.74 -25.60 13.79
CA LEU A 441 -11.98 -26.38 13.85
C LEU A 441 -12.31 -27.03 12.49
N LEU A 442 -13.18 -28.06 12.50
CA LEU A 442 -13.62 -28.87 11.35
C LEU A 442 -12.58 -29.80 10.69
N THR A 443 -11.30 -29.74 11.07
CA THR A 443 -10.31 -30.77 10.70
C THR A 443 -10.81 -32.16 11.13
N TYR A 444 -10.95 -33.10 10.19
CA TYR A 444 -11.50 -34.45 10.44
C TYR A 444 -12.92 -34.47 11.06
N ALA A 445 -13.74 -33.45 10.83
CA ALA A 445 -15.13 -33.47 11.28
C ALA A 445 -16.00 -34.35 10.37
N VAL A 446 -16.88 -35.12 11.02
CA VAL A 446 -17.83 -36.05 10.41
C VAL A 446 -19.24 -35.50 10.50
N LEU A 447 -19.97 -35.58 9.39
CA LEU A 447 -21.39 -35.26 9.34
C LEU A 447 -22.16 -36.26 10.22
N GLU A 448 -22.73 -35.79 11.32
CA GLU A 448 -23.56 -36.61 12.21
C GLU A 448 -25.02 -36.67 11.73
N ASN A 449 -25.57 -35.54 11.28
CA ASN A 449 -26.97 -35.42 10.86
C ASN A 449 -27.16 -34.27 9.87
N TYR A 450 -28.20 -34.36 9.02
CA TYR A 450 -28.66 -33.29 8.15
C TYR A 450 -30.19 -33.18 8.14
N ASN A 451 -30.71 -32.01 8.49
CA ASN A 451 -32.11 -31.63 8.36
C ASN A 451 -32.34 -30.95 6.99
N TRP A 452 -33.07 -31.62 6.11
CA TRP A 452 -33.42 -31.13 4.77
C TRP A 452 -34.33 -29.89 4.77
N GLU A 453 -35.32 -29.84 5.66
CA GLU A 453 -36.30 -28.74 5.71
C GLU A 453 -35.62 -27.45 6.16
N GLU A 454 -34.76 -27.55 7.18
CA GLU A 454 -34.04 -26.42 7.75
C GLU A 454 -32.71 -26.12 7.04
N LYS A 455 -32.26 -27.03 6.16
CA LYS A 455 -30.95 -26.97 5.49
C LYS A 455 -29.80 -26.84 6.48
N THR A 456 -29.88 -27.61 7.56
CA THR A 456 -28.97 -27.57 8.71
C THR A 456 -28.27 -28.91 8.87
N ALA A 457 -26.95 -28.91 9.00
CA ALA A 457 -26.14 -30.07 9.32
C ALA A 457 -25.48 -29.93 10.70
N THR A 458 -25.24 -31.06 11.35
CA THR A 458 -24.38 -31.12 12.52
C THR A 458 -23.12 -31.92 12.19
N PHE A 459 -21.96 -31.34 12.50
CA PHE A 459 -20.65 -31.98 12.34
C PHE A 459 -19.99 -32.16 13.69
N ALA A 460 -19.39 -33.32 13.94
CA ALA A 460 -18.59 -33.59 15.13
C ALA A 460 -17.19 -34.03 14.75
N HIS A 461 -16.18 -33.69 15.55
CA HIS A 461 -14.83 -34.20 15.32
C HIS A 461 -14.78 -35.70 15.62
N ALA A 462 -14.23 -36.49 14.71
CA ALA A 462 -14.00 -37.92 14.92
C ALA A 462 -12.55 -38.29 14.59
N THR A 463 -11.92 -39.08 15.46
CA THR A 463 -10.68 -39.81 15.11
C THR A 463 -11.04 -41.10 14.38
N MET A 464 -10.52 -41.32 13.17
CA MET A 464 -10.65 -42.59 12.45
C MET A 464 -9.93 -43.73 13.20
N LEU A 465 -10.60 -44.89 13.38
CA LEU A 465 -10.10 -46.23 12.98
C LEU A 465 -11.06 -47.37 13.43
N ASN A 466 -11.65 -48.07 12.44
CA ASN A 466 -12.54 -49.25 12.52
C ASN A 466 -13.99 -49.06 13.01
N GLU A 467 -14.83 -50.04 12.66
CA GLU A 467 -16.31 -50.07 12.57
C GLU A 467 -17.13 -49.63 13.80
N LEU A 468 -16.53 -49.02 14.83
CA LEU A 468 -17.20 -48.46 15.98
C LEU A 468 -16.63 -47.08 16.31
N PHE A 469 -17.38 -46.03 15.97
CA PHE A 469 -17.14 -44.65 16.39
C PHE A 469 -17.36 -44.55 17.90
N THR A 470 -16.31 -44.41 18.72
CA THR A 470 -16.50 -44.39 20.19
C THR A 470 -16.15 -43.11 20.92
N ASP A 471 -15.46 -42.12 20.34
CA ASP A 471 -15.14 -40.90 21.10
C ASP A 471 -15.23 -39.61 20.28
N TYR A 472 -16.20 -38.77 20.65
CA TYR A 472 -16.41 -37.42 20.13
C TYR A 472 -15.66 -36.40 21.00
N THR A 473 -15.21 -35.29 20.41
CA THR A 473 -14.84 -34.12 21.21
C THR A 473 -16.08 -33.53 21.89
N ASN A 474 -15.92 -32.85 23.03
CA ASN A 474 -17.00 -32.17 23.77
C ASN A 474 -17.63 -30.95 23.02
N TYR A 475 -17.42 -30.82 21.70
CA TYR A 475 -17.96 -29.74 20.88
C TYR A 475 -18.34 -30.28 19.48
N ARG A 476 -19.40 -29.68 18.91
CA ARG A 476 -19.91 -29.93 17.56
C ARG A 476 -20.03 -28.62 16.80
N TYR A 477 -20.37 -28.68 15.51
CA TYR A 477 -20.71 -27.51 14.70
C TYR A 477 -22.07 -27.70 14.07
N GLU A 478 -22.90 -26.68 14.22
CA GLU A 478 -24.09 -26.52 13.41
C GLU A 478 -23.71 -25.74 12.16
N VAL A 479 -24.04 -26.28 10.99
CA VAL A 479 -23.79 -25.66 9.69
C VAL A 479 -25.13 -25.43 8.99
N LYS A 480 -25.49 -24.17 8.68
CA LYS A 480 -26.76 -23.83 8.01
C LYS A 480 -26.54 -23.31 6.61
N GLY A 481 -27.59 -23.43 5.79
CA GLY A 481 -27.62 -22.94 4.41
C GLY A 481 -27.15 -23.95 3.37
N LEU A 482 -26.78 -25.15 3.81
CA LEU A 482 -26.32 -26.26 2.97
C LEU A 482 -27.43 -26.71 2.02
N LYS A 483 -27.14 -26.73 0.72
CA LYS A 483 -27.97 -27.32 -0.33
C LYS A 483 -27.27 -28.58 -0.83
N LEU A 484 -27.78 -29.74 -0.43
CA LEU A 484 -27.34 -31.04 -0.94
C LEU A 484 -28.08 -31.40 -2.24
N PRO A 485 -27.45 -32.15 -3.16
CA PRO A 485 -28.05 -32.49 -4.43
C PRO A 485 -29.06 -33.63 -4.24
N ALA A 486 -30.24 -33.55 -4.85
CA ALA A 486 -31.22 -34.63 -4.81
C ALA A 486 -30.84 -35.74 -5.81
N VAL A 487 -29.98 -36.67 -5.41
CA VAL A 487 -29.46 -37.74 -6.28
C VAL A 487 -29.66 -39.13 -5.70
N LYS A 488 -30.11 -40.05 -6.56
CA LYS A 488 -30.27 -41.46 -6.22
C LYS A 488 -28.95 -42.25 -6.20
N LYS A 489 -27.93 -41.75 -6.90
CA LYS A 489 -26.61 -42.38 -6.97
C LYS A 489 -25.59 -41.32 -7.30
N LEU A 490 -24.54 -41.23 -6.50
CA LEU A 490 -23.41 -40.35 -6.75
C LEU A 490 -22.59 -40.85 -7.93
N LYS A 491 -22.11 -39.91 -8.77
CA LYS A 491 -21.20 -40.20 -9.90
C LYS A 491 -19.72 -40.14 -9.51
N SER A 492 -19.44 -39.60 -8.33
CA SER A 492 -18.12 -39.35 -7.76
C SER A 492 -18.23 -39.55 -6.25
N PRO A 493 -17.18 -40.00 -5.56
CA PRO A 493 -17.14 -40.00 -4.08
C PRO A 493 -17.21 -38.58 -3.49
N LEU A 494 -16.94 -37.54 -4.28
CA LEU A 494 -17.16 -36.14 -3.89
C LEU A 494 -18.64 -35.77 -4.05
N VAL A 495 -19.26 -35.33 -2.96
CA VAL A 495 -20.64 -34.84 -2.95
C VAL A 495 -20.67 -33.35 -3.27
N GLU A 496 -21.18 -32.97 -4.44
CA GLU A 496 -21.38 -31.56 -4.78
C GLU A 496 -22.48 -30.93 -3.92
N PHE A 497 -22.14 -29.99 -3.04
CA PHE A 497 -23.08 -29.17 -2.28
C PHE A 497 -22.76 -27.69 -2.41
N THR A 498 -23.74 -26.83 -2.15
CA THR A 498 -23.56 -25.37 -2.27
C THR A 498 -24.30 -24.65 -1.15
N ALA A 499 -23.95 -23.41 -0.88
CA ALA A 499 -24.70 -22.54 0.00
C ALA A 499 -24.50 -21.09 -0.46
N ASP A 500 -25.59 -20.37 -0.72
CA ASP A 500 -25.49 -18.93 -1.02
C ASP A 500 -24.94 -18.19 0.22
N LEU A 501 -25.27 -18.69 1.41
CA LEU A 501 -24.77 -18.26 2.71
C LEU A 501 -24.61 -19.50 3.59
N LEU A 502 -23.37 -19.88 3.88
CA LEU A 502 -23.03 -20.95 4.81
C LEU A 502 -22.72 -20.33 6.18
N THR A 503 -23.40 -20.76 7.24
CA THR A 503 -23.07 -20.32 8.60
C THR A 503 -22.55 -21.48 9.43
N VAL A 504 -21.43 -21.31 10.11
CA VAL A 504 -20.82 -22.32 10.99
C VAL A 504 -20.87 -21.81 12.42
N THR A 505 -21.59 -22.52 13.29
CA THR A 505 -21.79 -22.17 14.71
C THR A 505 -21.23 -23.27 15.60
N PRO A 506 -20.33 -22.96 16.54
CA PRO A 506 -19.91 -23.93 17.55
C PRO A 506 -21.07 -24.22 18.52
N ILE A 507 -21.33 -25.51 18.80
CA ILE A 507 -22.38 -25.96 19.72
C ILE A 507 -21.80 -26.98 20.74
N ASP A 508 -22.44 -27.09 21.91
CA ASP A 508 -22.09 -28.11 22.90
C ASP A 508 -22.63 -29.51 22.53
N GLU A 509 -22.33 -30.50 23.36
CA GLU A 509 -22.79 -31.89 23.19
C GLU A 509 -24.33 -32.04 23.15
N ASN A 510 -25.07 -31.07 23.70
CA ASN A 510 -26.53 -31.04 23.72
C ASN A 510 -27.12 -30.20 22.57
N GLY A 511 -26.28 -29.71 21.66
CA GLY A 511 -26.67 -28.89 20.52
C GLY A 511 -26.94 -27.42 20.86
N LYS A 512 -26.56 -26.95 22.06
CA LYS A 512 -26.72 -25.54 22.43
C LYS A 512 -25.57 -24.71 21.85
N ALA A 513 -25.90 -23.59 21.20
CA ALA A 513 -24.91 -22.67 20.67
C ALA A 513 -23.95 -22.15 21.77
N LEU A 514 -22.66 -22.25 21.49
CA LEU A 514 -21.57 -21.76 22.33
C LEU A 514 -21.23 -20.29 22.05
N SER A 515 -21.84 -19.70 21.02
CA SER A 515 -21.76 -18.29 20.66
C SER A 515 -23.09 -17.83 20.05
N GLU A 516 -23.42 -16.55 20.22
CA GLU A 516 -24.58 -15.91 19.58
C GLU A 516 -24.34 -15.59 18.09
N LYS A 517 -23.10 -15.69 17.64
CA LYS A 517 -22.68 -15.41 16.26
C LYS A 517 -22.18 -16.67 15.58
N SER A 518 -22.03 -16.57 14.27
CA SER A 518 -21.53 -17.66 13.41
C SER A 518 -20.44 -17.13 12.49
N ILE A 519 -19.62 -18.04 11.99
CA ILE A 519 -18.72 -17.76 10.86
C ILE A 519 -19.53 -17.86 9.59
N THR A 520 -19.41 -16.87 8.73
CA THR A 520 -20.23 -16.78 7.52
C THR A 520 -19.35 -16.93 6.28
N VAL A 521 -19.71 -17.83 5.38
CA VAL A 521 -19.10 -17.94 4.05
C VAL A 521 -20.17 -17.65 2.99
N LYS A 522 -19.90 -16.71 2.10
CA LYS A 522 -20.81 -16.36 1.00
C LYS A 522 -20.49 -17.16 -0.25
N ASN A 523 -21.53 -17.49 -1.02
CA ASN A 523 -21.46 -18.16 -2.33
C ASN A 523 -20.67 -19.48 -2.34
N PHE A 524 -20.66 -20.19 -1.22
CA PHE A 524 -19.96 -21.45 -1.02
C PHE A 524 -20.38 -22.54 -2.03
N LYS A 525 -19.40 -23.26 -2.57
CA LYS A 525 -19.56 -24.49 -3.35
C LYS A 525 -18.66 -25.58 -2.78
N ASN A 526 -19.01 -26.84 -3.02
CA ASN A 526 -18.28 -27.97 -2.46
C ASN A 526 -16.84 -28.03 -2.97
N GLY A 527 -15.92 -28.25 -2.05
CA GLY A 527 -14.49 -28.11 -2.30
C GLY A 527 -13.98 -26.70 -2.03
N ASP A 528 -14.88 -25.71 -1.94
CA ASP A 528 -14.47 -24.36 -1.57
C ASP A 528 -13.94 -24.36 -0.14
N LEU A 529 -12.94 -23.52 0.10
CA LEU A 529 -12.42 -23.29 1.44
C LEU A 529 -11.94 -24.56 2.16
N GLY A 530 -11.59 -25.61 1.40
CA GLY A 530 -11.17 -26.90 1.91
C GLY A 530 -12.28 -27.72 2.57
N ILE A 531 -13.55 -27.33 2.43
CA ILE A 531 -14.70 -28.05 2.98
C ILE A 531 -15.23 -29.02 1.93
N ARG A 532 -15.01 -30.32 2.15
CA ARG A 532 -15.46 -31.41 1.27
C ARG A 532 -16.39 -32.35 2.02
N LEU A 533 -17.37 -32.90 1.32
CA LEU A 533 -18.15 -34.05 1.76
C LEU A 533 -17.79 -35.25 0.86
N LEU A 534 -17.31 -36.33 1.47
CA LEU A 534 -16.89 -37.55 0.80
C LEU A 534 -17.80 -38.73 1.20
N ASP A 535 -18.28 -39.50 0.22
CA ASP A 535 -18.84 -40.83 0.42
C ASP A 535 -17.88 -41.87 -0.19
N PRO A 536 -16.95 -42.44 0.60
CA PRO A 536 -15.90 -43.32 0.10
C PRO A 536 -16.45 -44.66 -0.42
N ASN A 537 -17.68 -45.04 -0.07
CA ASN A 537 -18.23 -46.34 -0.43
C ASN A 537 -19.27 -46.30 -1.56
N SER A 538 -19.70 -45.10 -2.01
CA SER A 538 -20.66 -44.94 -3.13
C SER A 538 -22.00 -45.70 -2.95
N TYR A 539 -22.38 -45.97 -1.70
CA TYR A 539 -23.68 -46.56 -1.37
C TYR A 539 -24.50 -45.47 -0.68
N TYR A 540 -25.63 -45.07 -1.27
CA TYR A 540 -26.75 -44.27 -0.74
C TYR A 540 -27.08 -42.92 -1.41
N TYR A 541 -28.34 -42.53 -1.17
CA TYR A 541 -29.19 -41.62 -1.93
C TYR A 541 -29.36 -40.33 -1.13
N PHE A 542 -29.14 -39.16 -1.74
CA PHE A 542 -29.66 -37.90 -1.19
C PHE A 542 -31.06 -37.70 -1.77
N LEU A 543 -32.10 -38.03 -1.01
CA LEU A 543 -33.48 -37.80 -1.43
C LEU A 543 -34.07 -36.68 -0.58
N GLU A 544 -34.50 -35.61 -1.25
CA GLU A 544 -35.17 -34.48 -0.61
C GLU A 544 -36.37 -34.98 0.21
N GLY A 545 -36.40 -34.61 1.50
CA GLY A 545 -37.49 -34.98 2.41
C GLY A 545 -37.44 -36.41 2.97
N GLN A 546 -36.32 -37.14 2.84
CA GLN A 546 -36.11 -38.42 3.53
C GLN A 546 -34.96 -38.32 4.53
N ASP A 547 -35.22 -38.69 5.78
CA ASP A 547 -34.17 -38.98 6.76
C ASP A 547 -33.58 -40.34 6.40
N THR A 548 -32.43 -40.32 5.72
CA THR A 548 -31.84 -41.54 5.18
C THR A 548 -31.03 -42.34 6.20
N GLY A 549 -30.95 -41.89 7.47
CA GLY A 549 -30.23 -42.59 8.53
C GLY A 549 -28.79 -42.93 8.11
N PHE A 550 -27.88 -41.97 8.26
CA PHE A 550 -26.49 -42.15 7.86
C PHE A 550 -25.79 -43.20 8.75
N TYR A 551 -25.54 -44.39 8.19
CA TYR A 551 -24.73 -45.45 8.81
C TYR A 551 -23.72 -45.98 7.79
N GLY A 552 -22.59 -45.28 7.62
CA GLY A 552 -21.50 -45.65 6.71
C GLY A 552 -20.25 -44.78 6.95
N PRO A 553 -19.04 -45.18 6.51
CA PRO A 553 -17.78 -44.55 6.90
C PRO A 553 -17.70 -43.12 6.39
N ALA A 554 -18.07 -42.22 7.29
CA ALA A 554 -17.61 -40.87 7.52
C ALA A 554 -17.31 -39.97 6.31
N PHE A 555 -18.16 -38.96 6.20
CA PHE A 555 -17.84 -37.71 5.52
C PHE A 555 -16.66 -37.07 6.24
N TYR A 556 -15.54 -36.82 5.57
CA TYR A 556 -14.43 -36.05 6.14
C TYR A 556 -14.28 -34.76 5.35
N ILE A 557 -14.07 -33.67 6.08
CA ILE A 557 -13.50 -32.45 5.52
C ILE A 557 -12.04 -32.77 5.16
N GLU A 558 -11.81 -33.16 3.91
CA GLU A 558 -10.49 -33.48 3.39
C GLU A 558 -9.71 -32.20 3.13
N LEU A 559 -8.71 -31.95 3.99
CA LEU A 559 -7.61 -31.06 3.67
C LEU A 559 -6.83 -31.72 2.54
N GLU A 560 -6.67 -31.02 1.42
CA GLU A 560 -5.65 -31.37 0.43
C GLU A 560 -4.27 -31.19 1.11
N LEU A 561 -3.82 -32.25 1.79
CA LEU A 561 -2.48 -32.40 2.33
C LEU A 561 -1.55 -32.50 1.13
N SER A 562 -0.39 -31.86 1.22
CA SER A 562 0.62 -31.86 0.17
C SER A 562 0.82 -33.28 -0.40
N ASN A 563 1.06 -33.37 -1.71
CA ASN A 563 1.15 -34.58 -2.56
C ASN A 563 1.93 -35.81 -2.00
N GLN A 564 2.58 -35.71 -0.85
CA GLN A 564 3.20 -36.84 -0.15
C GLN A 564 2.21 -37.70 0.66
N VAL A 565 1.11 -37.15 1.20
CA VAL A 565 0.17 -37.93 2.03
C VAL A 565 -0.85 -38.72 1.18
N GLN A 566 -1.20 -38.22 -0.01
CA GLN A 566 -2.09 -38.91 -0.96
C GLN A 566 -1.60 -40.34 -1.31
N ARG A 567 -0.29 -40.57 -1.28
CA ARG A 567 0.30 -41.90 -1.52
C ARG A 567 0.08 -42.89 -0.38
N PHE A 568 -0.31 -42.48 0.82
CA PHE A 568 -0.57 -43.41 1.91
C PHE A 568 -1.99 -44.01 1.84
N PHE A 569 -2.96 -43.26 1.31
CA PHE A 569 -4.34 -43.75 1.17
C PHE A 569 -4.57 -44.60 -0.09
N GLU A 570 -3.83 -44.38 -1.18
CA GLU A 570 -3.91 -45.25 -2.37
C GLU A 570 -3.27 -46.64 -2.18
N VAL A 571 -2.35 -46.80 -1.21
CA VAL A 571 -1.57 -48.04 -1.09
C VAL A 571 -2.29 -49.14 -0.29
N ASN A 572 -3.30 -48.82 0.52
CA ASN A 572 -3.99 -49.81 1.36
C ASN A 572 -5.31 -50.37 0.78
N PHE A 573 -5.77 -49.93 -0.40
CA PHE A 573 -6.97 -50.50 -1.05
C PHE A 573 -6.68 -51.50 -2.17
N ILE A 574 -5.41 -51.85 -2.43
CA ILE A 574 -5.05 -52.89 -3.42
C ILE A 574 -4.20 -53.97 -2.75
N ARG A 575 -4.84 -54.98 -2.15
CA ARG A 575 -4.39 -56.40 -2.21
C ARG A 575 -5.45 -57.38 -1.67
N CYS A 576 -6.23 -57.87 -2.63
CA CYS A 576 -6.60 -59.27 -2.89
C CYS A 576 -7.08 -60.17 -1.73
N PHE A 577 -8.37 -60.50 -1.79
CA PHE A 577 -8.84 -61.88 -1.57
C PHE A 577 -8.29 -62.81 -2.66
N PRO A 578 -7.89 -64.06 -2.32
CA PRO A 578 -8.05 -65.18 -3.22
C PRO A 578 -9.24 -66.05 -2.80
N THR A 579 -9.89 -66.60 -3.83
CA THR A 579 -11.03 -67.52 -3.90
C THR A 579 -11.17 -68.57 -2.80
#